data_AF-A0AAW4EWX0-F1
#
_entry.id   AF-A0AAW4EWX0-F1
#
_cell.length_a   1.000
_cell.length_b   1.000
_cell.length_c   1.000
_cell.angle_alpha   90.00
_cell.angle_beta   90.00
_cell.angle_gamma   90.00
#
_symmetry.space_group_name_H-M   'P 1'
#
loop_
_entity.id
_entity.type
_entity.pdbx_description
1 polymer ?
#
loop_
_entity_poly.entity_id
_entity_poly.type
_entity_poly.pdbx_seq_one_letter_code
_entity_poly.pdbx_strand_id
1 'polypeptide(L)' 'MNMDAPLTDAQRRILQAIADAERVDSDAATWAVKAGLAVQAEDGDIDLTPRGRDLLQGHPPR' A
#
# COMPACT_ATOMS: atom_id res chain seq x y z
N MET A 1 15.56 -5.36 0.75
CA MET A 1 14.57 -5.53 1.84
C MET A 1 13.72 -6.74 1.48
N ASN A 2 13.70 -7.80 2.28
CA ASN A 2 12.86 -8.97 2.02
C ASN A 2 11.40 -8.54 2.03
N MET A 3 10.73 -8.63 0.89
CA MET A 3 9.32 -8.22 0.76
C MET A 3 8.32 -9.29 1.24
N ASP A 4 8.82 -10.35 1.89
CA ASP A 4 8.02 -11.45 2.44
C ASP A 4 7.79 -11.33 3.95
N ALA A 5 8.31 -10.27 4.58
CA ALA A 5 8.01 -9.99 5.98
C ALA A 5 6.55 -9.50 6.12
N PRO A 6 5.81 -9.95 7.14
CA PRO A 6 4.45 -9.46 7.38
C PRO A 6 4.45 -7.95 7.60
N LEU A 7 3.41 -7.27 7.11
CA LEU A 7 3.20 -5.84 7.31
C LEU A 7 3.18 -5.51 8.81
N THR A 8 3.87 -4.44 9.19
CA THR A 8 3.65 -3.84 10.51
C THR A 8 2.27 -3.21 10.60
N ASP A 9 1.76 -2.96 11.81
CA ASP A 9 0.47 -2.29 11.99
C ASP A 9 0.42 -0.90 11.34
N ALA A 10 1.55 -0.18 11.35
CA ALA A 10 1.65 1.12 10.69
C ALA A 10 1.53 0.99 9.17
N GLN A 11 2.23 0.03 8.58
CA GLN A 11 2.16 -0.24 7.13
C GLN A 11 0.76 -0.71 6.72
N ARG A 12 0.12 -1.56 7.52
CA ARG A 12 -1.27 -1.97 7.29
C ARG A 12 -2.23 -0.78 7.31
N ARG A 13 -2.07 0.14 8.27
CA ARG A 13 -2.89 1.37 8.33
C ARG A 13 -2.70 2.25 7.10
N ILE A 14 -1.48 2.38 6.59
CA ILE A 14 -1.21 3.14 5.35
C ILE A 14 -1.96 2.50 4.17
N LEU A 15 -1.85 1.18 3.99
CA LEU A 15 -2.54 0.50 2.90
C LEU A 15 -4.07 0.57 3.05
N GLN A 16 -4.58 0.53 4.28
CA GLN A 16 -6.00 0.68 4.55
C GLN A 16 -6.49 2.09 4.18
N ALA A 17 -5.78 3.15 4.60
CA ALA A 17 -6.11 4.52 4.25
C ALA A 17 -6.12 4.74 2.73
N ILE A 18 -5.14 4.18 2.01
CA ILE A 18 -5.13 4.22 0.53
C ILE A 18 -6.35 3.48 -0.04
N ALA A 19 -6.69 2.30 0.48
CA ALA A 19 -7.85 1.53 0.02
C ALA A 19 -9.18 2.27 0.25
N ASP A 20 -9.25 3.06 1.31
CA ASP A 20 -10.43 3.85 1.69
C ASP A 20 -10.44 5.25 1.00
N ALA A 21 -9.47 5.52 0.11
CA ALA A 21 -9.26 6.81 -0.55
C ALA A 21 -9.10 7.98 0.43
N GLU A 22 -8.55 7.71 1.62
CA GLU A 22 -8.20 8.73 2.60
C GLU A 22 -6.87 9.40 2.25
N ARG A 23 -6.69 10.65 2.72
CA ARG A 23 -5.40 11.35 2.56
C ARG A 23 -4.33 10.65 3.39
N VAL A 24 -3.26 10.23 2.74
CA VAL A 24 -2.02 9.80 3.39
C VAL A 24 -0.95 10.89 3.27
N ASP A 25 0.01 10.90 4.20
CA ASP A 25 1.16 11.79 4.09
C ASP A 25 2.11 11.36 2.95
N SER A 26 2.96 12.28 2.50
CA SER A 26 3.85 12.07 1.36
C SER A 26 4.86 10.94 1.59
N ASP A 27 5.30 10.72 2.83
CA ASP A 27 6.28 9.67 3.15
C ASP A 27 5.62 8.29 3.11
N ALA A 28 4.38 8.17 3.63
CA ALA A 28 3.55 6.98 3.52
C ALA A 28 3.25 6.62 2.05
N ALA A 29 2.84 7.59 1.24
CA ALA A 29 2.62 7.39 -0.20
C ALA A 29 3.92 6.94 -0.90
N THR A 30 5.02 7.63 -0.64
CA THR A 30 6.34 7.31 -1.22
C THR A 30 6.79 5.90 -0.84
N TRP A 31 6.58 5.50 0.42
CA TRP A 31 6.89 4.16 0.88
C TRP A 31 6.07 3.10 0.12
N ALA A 32 4.75 3.28 0.03
CA ALA A 32 3.86 2.30 -0.60
C ALA A 32 4.19 2.11 -2.09
N VAL A 33 4.52 3.20 -2.79
CA VAL A 33 4.97 3.17 -4.19
C VAL A 33 6.33 2.48 -4.32
N LYS A 34 7.32 2.84 -3.49
CA LYS A 34 8.65 2.19 -3.52
C LYS A 34 8.60 0.70 -3.18
N ALA A 35 7.63 0.28 -2.36
CA ALA A 35 7.39 -1.11 -2.03
C ALA A 35 6.63 -1.88 -3.13
N GLY A 36 6.12 -1.21 -4.17
CA GLY A 36 5.31 -1.80 -5.23
C GLY A 36 3.89 -2.17 -4.78
N LEU A 37 3.42 -1.59 -3.69
CA LEU A 37 2.10 -1.87 -3.09
C LEU A 37 1.05 -0.83 -3.50
N ALA A 38 1.49 0.33 -3.97
CA ALA A 38 0.64 1.38 -4.51
C ALA A 38 1.25 2.01 -5.78
N VAL A 39 0.43 2.76 -6.50
CA VAL A 39 0.80 3.55 -7.69
C VAL A 39 0.16 4.94 -7.61
N GLN A 40 0.76 5.93 -8.26
CA GLN A 40 0.04 7.18 -8.55
C GLN A 40 -0.98 6.90 -9.66
N ALA A 41 -2.23 7.29 -9.41
CA ALA A 41 -3.30 7.28 -10.38
C ALA A 41 -3.23 8.52 -11.29
N GLU A 42 -3.93 8.49 -12.42
CA GLU A 42 -3.89 9.56 -13.43
C GLU A 42 -4.47 10.90 -12.92
N ASP A 43 -5.38 10.84 -11.94
CA ASP A 43 -5.99 12.01 -11.29
C ASP A 43 -5.12 12.61 -10.17
N GLY A 44 -3.97 11.99 -9.88
CA GLY A 44 -3.02 12.44 -8.87
C GLY A 44 -3.23 11.81 -7.49
N ASP A 45 -4.23 10.94 -7.32
CA ASP A 45 -4.40 10.15 -6.10
C ASP A 45 -3.45 8.94 -6.08
N ILE A 46 -3.48 8.19 -4.99
CA ILE A 46 -2.70 6.97 -4.80
C ILE A 46 -3.68 5.80 -4.76
N ASP A 47 -3.42 4.78 -5.56
CA ASP A 47 -4.19 3.54 -5.62
C ASP A 47 -3.34 2.35 -5.17
N LEU A 48 -3.96 1.37 -4.51
CA LEU A 48 -3.30 0.09 -4.27
C LEU A 48 -3.06 -0.67 -5.59
N THR A 49 -1.91 -1.34 -5.69
CA THR A 49 -1.70 -2.40 -6.68
C THR A 49 -2.49 -3.66 -6.29
N PRO A 50 -2.70 -4.63 -7.21
CA PRO A 50 -3.26 -5.93 -6.83
C PRO A 50 -2.50 -6.58 -5.66
N ARG A 51 -1.16 -6.52 -5.68
CA ARG A 51 -0.30 -7.02 -4.60
C ARG A 51 -0.55 -6.29 -3.27
N GLY A 52 -0.71 -4.96 -3.30
CA GLY A 52 -1.05 -4.18 -2.12
C GLY A 52 -2.38 -4.60 -1.50
N ARG A 53 -3.39 -4.87 -2.33
CA ARG A 53 -4.69 -5.39 -1.90
C ARG A 53 -4.58 -6.79 -1.28
N ASP A 54 -3.82 -7.69 -1.90
CA ASP A 54 -3.62 -9.05 -1.38
C ASP A 54 -2.97 -9.03 0.01
N LEU A 55 -1.88 -8.26 0.18
CA LEU A 55 -1.21 -8.12 1.48
C LEU A 55 -2.11 -7.46 2.54
N LEU A 56 -2.91 -6.46 2.15
CA LEU A 56 -3.86 -5.83 3.07
C LEU A 56 -4.91 -6.83 3.56
N GLN A 57 -5.46 -7.64 2.65
CA GLN A 57 -6.44 -8.68 2.99
C GLN A 57 -5.84 -9.92 3.68
N GLY A 58 -4.51 -9.99 3.81
CA GLY A 58 -3.84 -11.16 4.37
C GLY A 58 -3.84 -12.37 3.45
N HIS A 59 -4.11 -12.17 2.14
CA HIS A 59 -3.91 -13.20 1.14
C HIS A 59 -2.40 -13.25 0.81
N PRO A 60 -1.72 -14.38 1.04
CA PRO A 60 -0.36 -14.54 0.53
C PRO A 60 -0.40 -14.46 -1.01
N PRO A 61 0.61 -13.85 -1.66
CA PRO A 61 0.68 -13.84 -3.12
C PRO A 61 0.69 -15.29 -3.63
N ARG A 62 -0.18 -15.59 -4.62
CA ARG A 62 -0.18 -16.88 -5.33
C ARG A 62 0.98 -16.99 -6.31
#